data_AF-A0A382AWU1-F1
#
_entry.id   AF-A0A382AWU1-F1
#
_cell.length_a   1.000
_cell.length_b   1.000
_cell.length_c   1.000
_cell.angle_alpha   90.00
_cell.angle_beta   90.00
_cell.angle_gamma   90.00
#
_symmetry.space_group_name_H-M   'P 1'
#
loop_
_entity.id
_entity.type
_entity.pdbx_description
1 polymer ?
#
loop_
_entity_poly.entity_id
_entity_poly.type
_entity_poly.pdbx_seq_one_letter_code
_entity_poly.pdbx_strand_id
1 'polypeptide(L)'
;VSSQAVKILIYAAAGLLILSGCVVEPATTATGGWTKEQRVSLHTRLGVGYLQQGRLAAAQEELEFALGLGRDNSGANHAMALLKVKLGESEAANHYFEQALAGDSDNHDARNDYGMFLCDIGKDEAGIVQLEQVLGDPLNDARYRSHFGMAACLSHR
;
A
#
# COMPACT_ATOMS: atom_id res chain seq x y z
N VAL A 1 -51.56 42.76 -40.36
CA VAL A 1 -50.58 41.72 -39.96
C VAL A 1 -51.15 40.37 -40.41
N SER A 2 -50.46 39.64 -41.29
CA SER A 2 -51.03 38.47 -41.97
C SER A 2 -51.18 37.27 -41.03
N SER A 3 -52.27 36.50 -41.20
CA SER A 3 -52.58 35.28 -40.42
C SER A 3 -51.44 34.24 -40.40
N GLN A 4 -50.56 34.28 -41.41
CA GLN A 4 -49.38 33.43 -41.50
C GLN A 4 -48.28 33.80 -40.49
N ALA A 5 -48.08 35.10 -40.22
CA ALA A 5 -47.06 35.56 -39.27
C ALA A 5 -47.39 35.17 -37.81
N VAL A 6 -48.68 35.16 -37.46
CA VAL A 6 -49.15 34.76 -36.11
C VAL A 6 -48.98 33.26 -35.89
N LYS A 7 -49.24 32.43 -36.92
CA LYS A 7 -49.07 30.97 -36.83
C LYS A 7 -47.60 30.59 -36.66
N ILE A 8 -46.69 31.23 -37.40
CA ILE A 8 -45.24 30.98 -37.30
C ILE A 8 -44.71 31.34 -35.90
N LEU A 9 -45.20 32.44 -35.31
CA LEU A 9 -44.84 32.82 -33.94
C LEU A 9 -45.36 31.84 -32.88
N ILE A 10 -46.55 31.26 -33.07
CA ILE A 10 -47.11 30.26 -32.15
C ILE A 10 -46.31 28.94 -32.21
N TYR A 11 -45.92 28.48 -33.40
CA TYR A 11 -45.09 27.27 -33.52
C TYR A 11 -43.66 27.48 -33.00
N ALA A 12 -43.10 28.67 -33.18
CA ALA A 12 -41.79 29.02 -32.63
C ALA A 12 -41.79 29.09 -31.09
N ALA A 13 -42.88 29.56 -30.48
CA ALA A 13 -43.02 29.60 -29.02
C ALA A 13 -43.28 28.22 -28.40
N ALA A 14 -43.97 27.32 -29.10
CA ALA A 14 -44.24 25.95 -28.63
C ALA A 14 -43.00 25.02 -28.73
N GLY A 15 -42.09 25.27 -29.67
CA GLY A 15 -40.84 24.50 -29.81
C GLY A 15 -39.78 24.79 -28.74
N LEU A 16 -39.89 25.92 -28.04
CA LEU A 16 -38.88 26.37 -27.08
C LEU A 16 -39.10 25.85 -25.64
N LEU A 17 -40.18 25.12 -25.39
CA LEU A 17 -40.61 24.69 -24.05
C LEU A 17 -40.27 23.23 -23.69
N ILE A 18 -39.54 22.49 -24.54
CA ILE A 18 -39.27 21.05 -24.33
C ILE A 18 -37.78 20.76 -24.01
N LEU A 19 -37.03 21.72 -23.48
CA LEU A 19 -35.61 21.51 -23.15
C LEU A 19 -35.28 21.51 -21.64
N SER A 20 -36.26 21.60 -20.75
CA SER A 20 -36.03 21.42 -19.31
C SER A 20 -36.20 19.96 -18.87
N GLY A 21 -35.45 19.06 -19.51
CA GLY A 21 -35.23 17.72 -18.98
C GLY A 21 -34.03 17.75 -18.05
N CYS A 22 -34.24 17.90 -16.75
CA CYS A 22 -33.19 17.57 -15.78
C CYS A 22 -32.99 16.06 -15.83
N VAL A 23 -32.01 15.60 -16.60
CA VAL A 23 -31.42 14.28 -16.37
C VAL A 23 -30.78 14.35 -14.99
N VAL A 24 -31.44 13.75 -14.00
CA VAL A 24 -30.78 13.36 -12.76
C VAL A 24 -30.04 12.08 -13.10
N GLU A 25 -28.74 12.21 -13.38
CA GLU A 25 -27.87 11.05 -13.42
C GLU A 25 -27.93 10.39 -12.03
N PRO A 26 -28.30 9.10 -11.92
CA PRO A 26 -28.01 8.38 -10.69
C PRO A 26 -26.50 8.49 -10.49
N ALA A 27 -26.08 8.80 -9.26
CA ALA A 27 -24.68 8.86 -8.86
C ALA A 27 -24.05 7.45 -8.94
N THR A 28 -23.90 6.92 -10.15
CA THR A 28 -23.03 5.80 -10.44
C THR A 28 -21.62 6.36 -10.47
N THR A 29 -20.94 6.24 -9.31
CA THR A 29 -19.48 6.24 -9.17
C THR A 29 -18.75 7.37 -9.89
N ALA A 30 -18.29 8.37 -9.13
CA ALA A 30 -17.27 9.30 -9.59
C ALA A 30 -16.03 8.54 -10.14
N THR A 31 -15.96 8.39 -11.46
CA THR A 31 -14.82 7.87 -12.21
C THR A 31 -13.73 8.93 -12.33
N GLY A 32 -13.06 9.23 -11.22
CA GLY A 32 -11.91 10.14 -11.18
C GLY A 32 -11.02 10.03 -9.95
N GLY A 33 -11.34 9.15 -8.99
CA GLY A 33 -10.56 8.96 -7.76
C GLY A 33 -9.84 7.61 -7.72
N TRP A 34 -8.68 7.58 -7.06
CA TRP A 34 -7.98 6.34 -6.72
C TRP A 34 -8.83 5.47 -5.79
N THR A 35 -8.88 4.15 -6.02
CA THR A 35 -9.47 3.16 -5.11
C THR A 35 -8.75 3.14 -3.76
N LYS A 36 -9.37 2.54 -2.74
CA LYS A 36 -8.76 2.39 -1.42
C LYS A 36 -7.42 1.65 -1.51
N GLU A 37 -7.38 0.56 -2.26
CA GLU A 37 -6.23 -0.31 -2.46
C GLU A 37 -5.11 0.43 -3.21
N GLN A 38 -5.48 1.21 -4.24
CA GLN A 38 -4.51 2.04 -4.94
C GLN A 38 -3.92 3.13 -4.03
N ARG A 39 -4.71 3.74 -3.15
CA ARG A 39 -4.18 4.72 -2.17
C ARG A 39 -3.25 4.04 -1.18
N VAL A 40 -3.61 2.89 -0.62
CA VAL A 40 -2.71 2.10 0.25
C VAL A 40 -1.38 1.85 -0.46
N SER A 41 -1.42 1.36 -1.71
CA SER A 41 -0.22 1.09 -2.49
C SER A 41 0.59 2.35 -2.78
N LEU A 42 -0.06 3.48 -3.09
CA LEU A 42 0.61 4.75 -3.38
C LEU A 42 1.37 5.27 -2.16
N HIS A 43 0.68 5.37 -1.03
CA HIS A 43 1.26 5.86 0.23
C HIS A 43 2.34 4.91 0.75
N THR A 44 2.17 3.59 0.59
CA THR A 44 3.24 2.61 0.90
C THR A 44 4.51 2.88 0.08
N ARG A 45 4.37 3.10 -1.24
CA ARG A 45 5.52 3.37 -2.12
C ARG A 45 6.19 4.71 -1.80
N LEU A 46 5.42 5.74 -1.47
CA LEU A 46 5.96 7.02 -0.98
C LEU A 46 6.75 6.83 0.31
N GLY A 47 6.18 6.10 1.27
CA GLY A 47 6.84 5.74 2.52
C GLY A 47 8.19 5.05 2.30
N VAL A 48 8.22 4.02 1.43
CA VAL A 48 9.46 3.33 1.04
C VAL A 48 10.45 4.28 0.38
N GLY A 49 10.00 5.14 -0.54
CA GLY A 49 10.86 6.13 -1.19
C GLY A 49 11.49 7.12 -0.20
N TYR A 50 10.74 7.57 0.81
CA TYR A 50 11.26 8.42 1.87
C TYR A 50 12.20 7.68 2.81
N LEU A 51 11.97 6.39 3.11
CA LEU A 51 12.91 5.57 3.87
C LEU A 51 14.27 5.46 3.18
N GLN A 52 14.27 5.25 1.87
CA GLN A 52 15.49 5.16 1.07
C GLN A 52 16.28 6.49 1.07
N GLN A 53 15.57 7.62 1.18
CA GLN A 53 16.17 8.95 1.29
C GLN A 53 16.56 9.34 2.72
N GLY A 54 16.30 8.49 3.73
CA GLY A 54 16.52 8.80 5.14
C GLY A 54 15.54 9.83 5.73
N ARG A 55 14.46 10.16 5.02
CA ARG A 55 13.43 11.10 5.45
C ARG A 55 12.40 10.41 6.35
N LEU A 56 12.84 10.00 7.54
CA LEU A 56 12.09 9.08 8.41
C LEU A 56 10.71 9.60 8.85
N ALA A 57 10.59 10.90 9.16
CA ALA A 57 9.29 11.48 9.54
C ALA A 57 8.27 11.46 8.40
N ALA A 58 8.71 11.82 7.18
CA ALA A 58 7.85 11.75 6.00
C ALA A 58 7.49 10.30 5.65
N ALA A 59 8.43 9.37 5.81
CA ALA A 59 8.14 7.95 5.67
C ALA A 59 7.06 7.49 6.65
N GLN A 60 7.15 7.90 7.92
CA GLN A 60 6.17 7.55 8.93
C GLN A 60 4.77 8.03 8.58
N GLU A 61 4.62 9.30 8.19
CA GLU A 61 3.34 9.90 7.81
C GLU A 61 2.65 9.12 6.69
N GLU A 62 3.39 8.80 5.63
CA GLU A 62 2.86 8.05 4.49
C GLU A 62 2.46 6.62 4.87
N LEU A 63 3.26 5.94 5.70
CA LEU A 63 2.97 4.58 6.13
C LEU A 63 1.80 4.52 7.13
N GLU A 64 1.68 5.51 8.01
CA GLU A 64 0.51 5.66 8.90
C GLU A 64 -0.76 5.90 8.09
N PHE A 65 -0.70 6.73 7.04
CA PHE A 65 -1.84 6.92 6.14
C PHE A 65 -2.22 5.61 5.41
N ALA A 66 -1.23 4.89 4.88
CA ALA A 66 -1.45 3.61 4.22
C ALA A 66 -2.11 2.60 5.17
N LEU A 67 -1.59 2.45 6.39
CA LEU A 67 -2.11 1.52 7.40
C LEU A 67 -3.46 1.98 8.00
N GLY A 68 -3.73 3.29 8.02
CA GLY A 68 -5.04 3.84 8.36
C GLY A 68 -6.13 3.41 7.38
N LEU A 69 -5.77 3.24 6.10
CA LEU A 69 -6.67 2.69 5.09
C LEU A 69 -6.69 1.16 5.09
N GLY A 70 -5.52 0.51 5.07
CA GLY A 70 -5.37 -0.95 4.99
C GLY A 70 -4.48 -1.47 6.12
N ARG A 71 -5.08 -1.73 7.29
CA ARG A 71 -4.36 -2.14 8.51
C ARG A 71 -3.58 -3.44 8.36
N ASP A 72 -4.09 -4.36 7.54
CA ASP A 72 -3.55 -5.69 7.25
C ASP A 72 -2.70 -5.72 5.98
N ASN A 73 -2.44 -4.58 5.34
CA ASN A 73 -1.65 -4.56 4.12
C ASN A 73 -0.21 -5.01 4.41
N SER A 74 0.20 -6.13 3.83
CA SER A 74 1.50 -6.74 4.10
C SER A 74 2.67 -5.82 3.77
N GLY A 75 2.65 -5.18 2.59
CA GLY A 75 3.73 -4.28 2.16
C GLY A 75 3.85 -3.02 3.02
N ALA A 76 2.73 -2.43 3.44
CA ALA A 76 2.73 -1.26 4.33
C ALA A 76 3.29 -1.60 5.72
N ASN A 77 2.87 -2.75 6.28
CA ASN A 77 3.39 -3.23 7.56
C ASN A 77 4.89 -3.57 7.46
N HIS A 78 5.35 -4.20 6.37
CA HIS A 78 6.77 -4.47 6.14
C HIS A 78 7.59 -3.17 6.08
N ALA A 79 7.15 -2.17 5.31
CA ALA A 79 7.83 -0.89 5.23
C ALA A 79 7.85 -0.16 6.59
N MET A 80 6.75 -0.23 7.36
CA MET A 80 6.70 0.31 8.72
C MET A 80 7.67 -0.42 9.65
N ALA A 81 7.80 -1.75 9.55
CA ALA A 81 8.80 -2.50 10.31
C ALA A 81 10.22 -2.00 10.02
N LEU A 82 10.58 -1.81 8.75
CA LEU A 82 11.88 -1.25 8.35
C LEU A 82 12.12 0.17 8.87
N LEU A 83 11.08 1.02 8.87
CA LEU A 83 11.15 2.33 9.52
C LEU A 83 11.50 2.20 10.99
N LYS A 84 10.81 1.30 11.71
CA LYS A 84 11.01 1.07 13.14
C LYS A 84 12.38 0.51 13.45
N VAL A 85 12.93 -0.36 12.60
CA VAL A 85 14.35 -0.78 12.67
C VAL A 85 15.29 0.43 12.56
N LYS A 86 15.09 1.32 11.59
CA LYS A 86 15.93 2.53 11.41
C LYS A 86 15.84 3.51 12.60
N LEU A 87 14.71 3.53 13.29
CA LEU A 87 14.50 4.34 14.49
C LEU A 87 15.04 3.69 15.77
N GLY A 88 15.49 2.43 15.71
CA GLY A 88 15.91 1.67 16.90
C GLY A 88 14.75 1.17 17.77
N GLU A 89 13.53 1.18 17.23
CA GLU A 89 12.31 0.77 17.94
C GLU A 89 12.04 -0.73 17.72
N SER A 90 12.90 -1.59 18.28
CA SER A 90 12.91 -3.04 18.00
C SER A 90 11.59 -3.76 18.31
N GLU A 91 10.90 -3.42 19.40
CA GLU A 91 9.62 -4.05 19.74
C GLU A 91 8.54 -3.71 18.70
N ALA A 92 8.47 -2.45 18.29
CA ALA A 92 7.55 -2.01 17.24
C ALA A 92 7.90 -2.66 15.89
N ALA A 93 9.19 -2.76 15.55
CA ALA A 93 9.64 -3.45 14.34
C ALA A 93 9.16 -4.91 14.32
N ASN A 94 9.36 -5.64 15.42
CA ASN A 94 8.89 -7.02 15.55
C ASN A 94 7.38 -7.13 15.31
N HIS A 95 6.59 -6.26 15.95
CA HIS A 95 5.14 -6.23 15.76
C HIS A 95 4.75 -6.03 14.30
N TYR A 96 5.34 -5.05 13.62
CA TYR A 96 4.99 -4.76 12.22
C TYR A 96 5.46 -5.86 11.25
N PHE A 97 6.57 -6.54 11.51
CA PHE A 97 6.95 -7.73 10.73
C PHE A 97 5.93 -8.86 10.88
N GLU A 98 5.45 -9.11 12.11
CA GLU A 98 4.40 -10.11 12.35
C GLU A 98 3.10 -9.74 11.65
N GLN A 99 2.70 -8.46 11.66
CA GLN A 99 1.52 -7.99 10.91
C GLN A 99 1.72 -8.14 9.39
N ALA A 100 2.92 -7.89 8.87
CA ALA A 100 3.21 -8.07 7.45
C ALA A 100 2.98 -9.53 7.01
N LEU A 101 3.50 -10.48 7.79
CA LEU A 101 3.37 -11.91 7.50
C LEU A 101 1.98 -12.48 7.81
N ALA A 102 1.22 -11.83 8.70
CA ALA A 102 -0.18 -12.15 8.92
C ALA A 102 -1.08 -11.69 7.75
N GLY A 103 -0.74 -10.54 7.13
CA GLY A 103 -1.45 -10.02 5.97
C GLY A 103 -1.14 -10.76 4.67
N ASP A 104 0.08 -11.27 4.54
CA ASP A 104 0.50 -12.13 3.44
C ASP A 104 1.66 -13.03 3.88
N SER A 105 1.40 -14.33 4.02
CA SER A 105 2.40 -15.31 4.44
C SER A 105 3.51 -15.51 3.40
N ASP A 106 3.25 -15.15 2.15
CA ASP A 106 4.13 -15.39 1.00
C ASP A 106 4.93 -14.12 0.65
N ASN A 107 4.86 -13.08 1.49
CA ASN A 107 5.73 -11.92 1.38
C ASN A 107 7.16 -12.28 1.80
N HIS A 108 7.91 -12.82 0.85
CA HIS A 108 9.30 -13.25 1.04
C HIS A 108 10.23 -12.11 1.41
N ASP A 109 9.99 -10.89 0.93
CA ASP A 109 10.79 -9.72 1.30
C ASP A 109 10.64 -9.39 2.78
N ALA A 110 9.40 -9.34 3.27
CA ALA A 110 9.12 -9.13 4.69
C ALA A 110 9.71 -10.24 5.55
N ARG A 111 9.60 -11.51 5.10
CA ARG A 111 10.14 -12.65 5.83
C ARG A 111 11.67 -12.64 5.89
N ASN A 112 12.34 -12.30 4.79
CA ASN A 112 13.79 -12.17 4.76
C ASN A 112 14.27 -11.05 5.67
N ASP A 113 13.67 -9.87 5.57
CA ASP A 113 14.06 -8.74 6.41
C ASP A 113 13.73 -8.99 7.89
N TYR A 114 12.66 -9.72 8.19
CA TYR A 114 12.35 -10.12 9.56
C TYR A 114 13.40 -11.08 10.11
N GLY A 115 13.80 -12.08 9.31
CA GLY A 115 14.86 -13.02 9.69
C GLY A 115 16.18 -12.32 9.97
N MET A 116 16.59 -11.40 9.11
CA MET A 116 17.79 -10.58 9.30
C MET A 116 17.68 -9.71 10.57
N PHE A 117 16.56 -9.00 10.74
CA PHE A 117 16.30 -8.19 11.93
C PHE A 117 16.39 -9.00 13.23
N LEU A 118 15.81 -10.21 13.25
CA LEU A 118 15.87 -11.09 14.42
C LEU A 118 17.31 -11.47 14.77
N CYS A 119 18.15 -11.75 13.78
CA CYS A 119 19.56 -12.03 14.02
C CYS A 119 20.31 -10.80 14.51
N ASP A 120 20.05 -9.62 13.94
CA ASP A 120 20.65 -8.36 14.38
C ASP A 120 20.36 -8.04 15.86
N ILE A 121 19.22 -8.49 16.39
CA ILE A 121 18.85 -8.32 17.81
C ILE A 121 19.18 -9.54 18.68
N GLY A 122 19.98 -10.48 18.18
CA GLY A 122 20.46 -11.66 18.93
C GLY A 122 19.42 -12.78 19.09
N LYS A 123 18.32 -12.76 18.34
CA LYS A 123 17.33 -13.84 18.28
C LYS A 123 17.65 -14.80 17.13
N ASP A 124 18.88 -15.30 17.08
CA ASP A 124 19.42 -16.04 15.93
C ASP A 124 18.59 -17.25 15.52
N GLU A 125 18.11 -18.05 16.48
CA GLU A 125 17.28 -19.24 16.19
C GLU A 125 15.98 -18.86 15.49
N ALA A 126 15.28 -17.84 15.98
CA ALA A 126 14.05 -17.36 15.38
C ALA A 126 14.31 -16.74 13.99
N GLY A 127 15.42 -16.01 13.84
CA GLY A 127 15.83 -15.43 12.57
C GLY A 127 16.09 -16.48 11.51
N ILE A 128 16.86 -17.52 11.84
CA ILE A 128 17.15 -18.65 10.94
C ILE A 128 15.85 -19.34 10.48
N VAL A 129 14.89 -19.57 11.37
CA VAL A 129 13.59 -20.18 11.01
C VAL A 129 12.86 -19.36 9.95
N GLN A 130 12.87 -18.02 10.04
CA GLN A 130 12.25 -17.18 9.00
C GLN A 130 12.97 -17.30 7.66
N LEU A 131 14.31 -17.28 7.68
CA LEU A 131 15.13 -17.32 6.46
C LEU A 131 15.03 -18.68 5.75
N GLU A 132 14.92 -19.79 6.49
CA GLU A 132 14.75 -21.14 5.93
C GLU A 132 13.42 -21.29 5.17
N GLN A 133 12.34 -20.69 5.67
CA GLN A 133 11.04 -20.73 4.98
C GLN A 133 11.12 -20.07 3.60
N VAL A 134 11.89 -18.99 3.46
CA VAL A 134 12.10 -18.29 2.18
C VAL A 134 12.93 -19.12 1.18
N LEU A 135 13.81 -19.99 1.66
CA LEU A 135 14.62 -20.89 0.81
C LEU A 135 13.82 -22.08 0.26
N GLY A 136 12.71 -22.42 0.91
CA GLY A 136 11.81 -23.49 0.48
C GLY A 136 11.05 -23.19 -0.81
N ASP A 137 10.89 -21.92 -1.19
CA ASP A 137 10.09 -21.52 -2.35
C ASP A 137 10.91 -21.48 -3.66
N PRO A 138 10.61 -22.33 -4.67
CA PRO A 138 11.28 -22.34 -5.98
C PRO A 138 11.21 -21.02 -6.77
N LEU A 139 10.21 -20.19 -6.52
CA LEU A 139 9.96 -18.93 -7.24
C LEU A 139 10.67 -17.73 -6.61
N ASN A 140 11.27 -17.89 -5.43
CA ASN A 140 12.08 -16.85 -4.80
C ASN A 140 13.45 -16.74 -5.48
N ASP A 141 13.71 -15.62 -6.15
CA ASP A 141 14.97 -15.30 -6.82
C ASP A 141 16.02 -14.67 -5.88
N ALA A 142 15.60 -14.24 -4.69
CA ALA A 142 16.43 -13.55 -3.71
C ALA A 142 16.99 -14.48 -2.62
N ARG A 143 17.12 -15.79 -2.89
CA ARG A 143 17.68 -16.80 -1.96
C ARG A 143 19.05 -16.42 -1.38
N TYR A 144 19.85 -15.66 -2.14
CA TYR A 144 21.15 -15.18 -1.68
C TYR A 144 21.04 -14.27 -0.44
N ARG A 145 19.96 -13.49 -0.31
CA ARG A 145 19.69 -12.66 0.88
C ARG A 145 19.47 -13.52 2.11
N SER A 146 18.71 -14.60 1.96
CA SER A 146 18.43 -15.54 3.06
C SER A 146 19.70 -16.22 3.54
N HIS A 147 20.53 -16.73 2.63
CA HIS A 147 21.82 -17.32 2.98
C HIS A 147 22.78 -16.32 3.64
N PHE A 148 22.83 -15.08 3.14
CA PHE A 148 23.64 -14.02 3.77
C PHE A 148 23.16 -13.72 5.19
N GLY A 149 21.84 -13.57 5.39
CA GLY A 149 21.24 -13.39 6.70
C GLY A 149 21.63 -14.53 7.66
N MET A 150 21.48 -15.78 7.23
CA MET A 150 21.85 -16.95 8.05
C MET A 150 23.33 -16.94 8.42
N ALA A 151 24.22 -16.57 7.49
CA ALA A 151 25.65 -16.45 7.77
C ALA A 151 25.93 -15.38 8.84
N ALA A 152 25.21 -14.25 8.80
CA ALA A 152 25.31 -13.22 9.84
C ALA A 152 24.87 -13.76 11.21
N CYS A 153 23.71 -14.44 11.29
CA CYS A 153 23.23 -15.05 12.54
C CYS A 153 24.25 -16.03 13.14
N LEU A 154 24.87 -16.87 12.30
CA LEU A 154 25.83 -17.88 12.75
C LEU A 154 27.18 -17.28 13.17
N SER A 155 27.50 -16.06 12.74
CA SER A 155 28.73 -15.36 13.09
C SER A 155 28.74 -14.77 14.51
N HIS A 156 27.58 -14.74 15.18
CA HIS A 156 27.43 -14.28 16.56
C HIS A 156 27.85 -15.33 17.62
N ARG A 157 28.17 -16.56 17.19
CA ARG A 157 28.49 -17.70 18.06
C ARG A 157 29.98 -17.87 18.34
#